data_AF-A0A1B9YBD4-F1
#
_entry.id   AF-A0A1B9YBD4-F1
#
_cell.length_a   1.000
_cell.length_b   1.000
_cell.length_c   1.000
_cell.angle_alpha   90.00
_cell.angle_beta   90.00
_cell.angle_gamma   90.00
#
_symmetry.space_group_name_H-M   'P 1'
#
loop_
_entity.id
_entity.type
_entity.pdbx_description
1 polymer ?
#
loop_
_entity_poly.entity_id
_entity_poly.type
_entity_poly.pdbx_seq_one_letter_code
_entity_poly.pdbx_strand_id
1 'polypeptide(L)'
;MKTLIYFFLPFIATTIQGQIGINTQTPEATLEVVGKPNDTNHYDGIIPPRITGNQLAAKTYSSAKKGAVVFVTSPATNLSGQVIHITKSGLYYFDGDLWKSFIKEDPLNTVALKGNTSTVELIVKNSLHLNFDEKENYILGNSRSPITGDYNSIFATDSNITSGKGNSASAYCFCRRGGSNDENEKCSRKNGKQC
;
A
#
# COMPACT_ATOMS: atom_id res chain seq x y z
N MET A 1 68.56 49.81 -31.30
CA MET A 1 67.12 49.51 -31.52
C MET A 1 66.83 48.21 -30.78
N LYS A 2 66.04 48.23 -29.70
CA LYS A 2 65.71 47.03 -28.90
C LYS A 2 64.26 46.66 -29.18
N THR A 3 64.04 45.58 -29.91
CA THR A 3 62.70 45.05 -30.19
C THR A 3 62.31 44.10 -29.07
N LEU A 4 61.35 44.51 -28.22
CA LEU A 4 60.76 43.67 -27.18
C LEU A 4 59.63 42.85 -27.81
N ILE A 5 59.89 41.57 -28.07
CA ILE A 5 58.89 40.60 -28.54
C ILE A 5 58.16 40.08 -27.29
N TYR A 6 56.92 40.56 -27.07
CA TYR A 6 56.02 39.98 -26.08
C TYR A 6 55.50 38.65 -26.61
N PHE A 7 55.97 37.55 -26.04
CA PHE A 7 55.46 36.22 -26.31
C PHE A 7 54.06 36.12 -25.69
N PHE A 8 53.03 36.31 -26.52
CA PHE A 8 51.63 36.14 -26.12
C PHE A 8 51.40 34.65 -25.86
N LEU A 9 51.38 34.24 -24.59
CA LEU A 9 51.12 32.85 -24.18
C LEU A 9 49.61 32.60 -24.25
N PRO A 10 49.08 31.80 -25.20
CA PRO A 10 47.67 31.45 -25.18
C PRO A 10 47.39 30.52 -24.00
N PHE A 11 46.58 30.99 -23.06
CA PHE A 11 46.04 30.20 -21.97
C PHE A 11 44.98 29.24 -22.55
N ILE A 12 45.36 27.99 -22.83
CA ILE A 12 44.43 26.95 -23.28
C ILE A 12 43.61 26.52 -22.06
N ALA A 13 42.38 27.03 -21.96
CA ALA A 13 41.39 26.51 -21.03
C ALA A 13 40.88 25.16 -21.55
N THR A 14 41.38 24.04 -20.99
CA THR A 14 40.80 22.72 -21.23
C THR A 14 39.64 22.51 -20.26
N THR A 15 38.44 22.26 -20.79
CA THR A 15 37.30 21.81 -20.00
C THR A 15 37.45 20.32 -19.74
N ILE A 16 37.94 19.95 -18.56
CA ILE A 16 37.98 18.55 -18.14
C ILE A 16 36.53 18.13 -17.84
N GLN A 17 35.94 17.32 -18.71
CA GLN A 17 34.65 16.69 -18.42
C GLN A 17 34.90 15.49 -17.48
N GLY A 18 34.49 15.63 -16.22
CA GLY A 18 34.65 14.59 -15.20
C GLY A 18 33.60 13.49 -15.34
N GLN A 19 33.87 12.49 -16.18
CA GLN A 19 33.19 11.21 -16.11
C GLN A 19 33.83 10.37 -14.99
N ILE A 20 33.03 9.74 -14.14
CA ILE A 20 33.50 8.90 -13.03
C ILE A 20 33.17 7.44 -13.36
N GLY A 21 34.17 6.68 -13.80
CA GLY A 21 34.08 5.21 -13.86
C GLY A 21 34.56 4.60 -12.54
N ILE A 22 33.76 3.73 -11.93
CA ILE A 22 34.16 2.88 -10.82
C ILE A 22 34.20 1.44 -11.35
N ASN A 23 35.38 0.83 -11.28
CA ASN A 23 35.67 -0.48 -11.88
C ASN A 23 35.49 -0.55 -13.42
N THR A 24 35.53 0.58 -14.13
CA THR A 24 35.54 0.63 -15.60
C THR A 24 36.52 1.68 -16.10
N GLN A 25 37.30 1.37 -17.14
CA GLN A 25 38.26 2.31 -17.76
C GLN A 25 37.60 3.17 -18.84
N THR A 26 36.46 2.75 -19.35
CA THR A 26 35.72 3.39 -20.44
C THR A 26 34.26 3.53 -20.02
N PRO A 27 33.93 4.48 -19.14
CA PRO A 27 32.57 4.66 -18.67
C PRO A 27 31.65 5.14 -19.81
N GLU A 28 30.49 4.50 -19.97
CA GLU A 28 29.46 4.82 -20.95
C GLU A 28 28.47 5.89 -20.45
N ALA A 29 28.59 6.29 -19.18
CA ALA A 29 27.79 7.33 -18.53
C ALA A 29 28.63 8.19 -17.59
N THR A 30 28.10 9.35 -17.17
CA THR A 30 28.80 10.26 -16.22
C THR A 30 29.17 9.58 -14.90
N LEU A 31 28.37 8.61 -14.46
CA LEU A 31 28.71 7.68 -13.38
C LEU A 31 28.36 6.27 -13.83
N GLU A 32 29.36 5.41 -13.95
CA GLU A 32 29.18 3.97 -14.18
C GLU A 32 29.88 3.20 -13.07
N VAL A 33 29.16 2.26 -12.45
CA VAL A 33 29.68 1.38 -11.40
C VAL A 33 29.51 -0.06 -11.89
N VAL A 34 30.62 -0.68 -12.28
CA VAL A 34 30.62 -2.08 -12.73
C VAL A 34 30.90 -2.99 -11.54
N GLY A 35 30.00 -3.97 -11.35
CA GLY A 35 30.11 -4.94 -10.26
C GLY A 35 31.01 -6.14 -10.58
N LYS A 36 31.22 -7.01 -9.58
CA LYS A 36 31.96 -8.28 -9.71
C LYS A 36 31.07 -9.46 -9.27
N PRO A 37 30.14 -9.94 -10.12
CA PRO A 37 29.09 -10.86 -9.70
C PRO A 37 29.57 -12.24 -9.22
N ASN A 38 30.82 -12.63 -9.53
CA ASN A 38 31.38 -13.92 -9.15
C ASN A 38 32.35 -13.84 -7.95
N ASP A 39 32.64 -12.65 -7.42
CA ASP A 39 33.53 -12.47 -6.27
C ASP A 39 32.71 -12.35 -4.99
N THR A 40 32.68 -13.42 -4.19
CA THR A 40 31.87 -13.46 -2.95
C THR A 40 32.37 -12.51 -1.86
N ASN A 41 33.57 -11.94 -2.00
CA ASN A 41 34.11 -10.93 -1.08
C ASN A 41 34.00 -9.51 -1.64
N HIS A 42 33.30 -9.33 -2.77
CA HIS A 42 33.01 -8.05 -3.35
C HIS A 42 31.52 -7.70 -3.17
N TYR A 43 31.25 -6.59 -2.49
CA TYR A 43 29.90 -6.13 -2.19
C TYR A 43 29.45 -5.08 -3.21
N ASP A 44 28.79 -5.52 -4.27
CA ASP A 44 28.25 -4.65 -5.31
C ASP A 44 27.13 -3.74 -4.79
N GLY A 45 27.24 -2.42 -4.98
CA GLY A 45 26.16 -1.49 -4.67
C GLY A 45 26.59 -0.03 -4.49
N ILE A 46 25.58 0.84 -4.35
CA ILE A 46 25.76 2.25 -4.00
C ILE A 46 25.01 2.51 -2.70
N ILE A 47 25.74 2.97 -1.67
CA ILE A 47 25.14 3.37 -0.40
C ILE A 47 24.99 4.90 -0.40
N PRO A 48 23.77 5.45 -0.54
CA PRO A 48 23.55 6.88 -0.41
C PRO A 48 23.69 7.33 1.06
N PRO A 49 23.80 8.65 1.32
CA PRO A 49 23.87 9.18 2.68
C PRO A 49 22.72 8.65 3.56
N ARG A 50 23.09 8.14 4.75
CA ARG A 50 22.14 7.67 5.76
C ARG A 50 21.83 8.80 6.73
N ILE A 51 20.55 9.11 6.90
CA ILE A 51 20.10 10.24 7.72
C ILE A 51 18.77 9.91 8.40
N THR A 52 18.53 10.41 9.61
CA THR A 52 17.19 10.29 10.23
C THR A 52 16.21 11.29 9.61
N GLY A 53 14.91 11.02 9.67
CA GLY A 53 13.89 11.96 9.21
C GLY A 53 13.97 13.31 9.91
N ASN A 54 14.35 13.34 11.20
CA ASN A 54 14.54 14.58 11.96
C ASN A 54 15.75 15.39 11.48
N GLN A 55 16.89 14.72 11.21
CA GLN A 55 18.06 15.39 10.64
C GLN A 55 17.81 15.88 9.21
N LEU A 56 16.95 15.19 8.46
CA LEU A 56 16.51 15.61 7.14
C LEU A 56 15.58 16.83 7.22
N ALA A 57 14.67 16.86 8.20
CA ALA A 57 13.76 17.98 8.46
C ALA A 57 14.48 19.27 8.87
N ALA A 58 15.67 19.14 9.48
CA ALA A 58 16.52 20.28 9.84
C ALA A 58 17.22 20.93 8.63
N LYS A 59 17.05 20.38 7.41
CA LYS A 59 17.67 20.86 6.17
C LYS A 59 16.60 21.31 5.19
N THR A 60 16.91 22.37 4.43
CA THR A 60 16.06 22.84 3.33
C THR A 60 16.75 22.56 2.00
N TYR A 61 16.10 21.77 1.16
CA TYR A 61 16.56 21.46 -0.20
C TYR A 61 15.82 22.37 -1.18
N SER A 62 16.55 23.15 -1.97
CA SER A 62 15.93 23.93 -3.05
C SER A 62 15.68 23.06 -4.28
N SER A 63 14.85 23.55 -5.22
CA SER A 63 14.55 22.86 -6.48
C SER A 63 15.79 22.45 -7.29
N ALA A 64 16.91 23.19 -7.14
CA ALA A 64 18.21 22.87 -7.74
C ALA A 64 18.84 21.56 -7.20
N LYS A 65 18.29 20.98 -6.12
CA LYS A 65 18.71 19.70 -5.54
C LYS A 65 17.77 18.54 -5.88
N LYS A 66 16.84 18.75 -6.83
CA LYS A 66 15.98 17.69 -7.37
C LYS A 66 16.83 16.51 -7.84
N GLY A 67 16.40 15.30 -7.48
CA GLY A 67 17.11 14.05 -7.75
C GLY A 67 18.11 13.64 -6.67
N ALA A 68 18.28 14.42 -5.59
CA ALA A 68 19.05 13.97 -4.43
C ALA A 68 18.42 12.70 -3.84
N VAL A 69 19.25 11.71 -3.50
CA VAL A 69 18.82 10.43 -2.93
C VAL A 69 19.44 10.25 -1.55
N VAL A 70 18.64 9.79 -0.59
CA VAL A 70 19.08 9.46 0.77
C VAL A 70 18.43 8.17 1.24
N PHE A 71 19.11 7.46 2.14
CA PHE A 71 18.50 6.39 2.91
C PHE A 71 18.08 6.95 4.27
N VAL A 72 16.79 6.96 4.54
CA VAL A 72 16.26 7.38 5.84
C VAL A 72 16.29 6.23 6.82
N THR A 73 16.98 6.39 7.96
CA THR A 73 17.14 5.33 8.98
C THR A 73 15.98 5.25 9.97
N SER A 74 15.27 6.36 10.20
CA SER A 74 14.11 6.44 11.10
C SER A 74 13.15 7.54 10.63
N PRO A 75 11.83 7.44 10.89
CA PRO A 75 10.87 8.45 10.46
C PRO A 75 11.12 9.82 11.10
N ALA A 76 10.56 10.87 10.51
CA ALA A 76 10.52 12.20 11.13
C ALA A 76 9.44 12.21 12.23
N THR A 77 9.72 12.87 13.35
CA THR A 77 8.78 13.01 14.45
C THR A 77 7.65 13.98 14.11
N ASN A 78 7.97 15.05 13.37
CA ASN A 78 6.99 16.01 12.86
C ASN A 78 6.93 15.92 11.34
N LEU A 79 5.81 15.42 10.82
CA LEU A 79 5.57 15.26 9.39
C LEU A 79 5.02 16.56 8.80
N SER A 80 5.92 17.46 8.43
CA SER A 80 5.56 18.73 7.79
C SER A 80 6.61 19.17 6.77
N GLY A 81 6.22 20.11 5.90
CA GLY A 81 7.09 20.62 4.83
C GLY A 81 7.67 19.49 3.97
N GLN A 82 8.98 19.57 3.70
CA GLN A 82 9.66 18.67 2.77
C GLN A 82 9.64 17.19 3.21
N VAL A 83 9.48 16.91 4.52
CA VAL A 83 9.57 15.56 5.08
C VAL A 83 8.21 14.92 5.37
N ILE A 84 7.11 15.50 4.89
CA ILE A 84 5.75 15.03 5.20
C ILE A 84 5.49 13.54 4.85
N HIS A 85 6.24 12.95 3.91
CA HIS A 85 6.13 11.54 3.53
C HIS A 85 7.18 10.61 4.16
N ILE A 86 8.01 11.11 5.09
CA ILE A 86 9.06 10.32 5.77
C ILE A 86 8.46 9.56 6.97
N THR A 87 7.54 8.65 6.70
CA THR A 87 6.78 7.90 7.72
C THR A 87 7.45 6.59 8.15
N LYS A 88 8.45 6.11 7.41
CA LYS A 88 9.18 4.86 7.68
C LYS A 88 10.66 5.02 7.30
N SER A 89 11.48 4.07 7.74
CA SER A 89 12.83 3.91 7.17
C SER A 89 12.73 3.43 5.72
N GLY A 90 13.61 3.91 4.85
CA GLY A 90 13.61 3.52 3.45
C GLY A 90 14.44 4.46 2.58
N LEU A 91 14.46 4.16 1.28
CA LEU A 91 15.11 4.99 0.27
C LEU A 91 14.16 6.10 -0.17
N TYR A 92 14.64 7.33 -0.19
CA TYR A 92 13.89 8.52 -0.60
C TYR A 92 14.67 9.36 -1.61
N TYR A 93 13.95 9.98 -2.54
CA TYR A 93 14.50 11.02 -3.42
C TYR A 93 13.76 12.35 -3.22
N PHE A 94 14.46 13.45 -3.48
CA PHE A 94 13.88 14.78 -3.49
C PHE A 94 13.32 15.11 -4.87
N ASP A 95 12.02 15.36 -4.98
CA ASP A 95 11.34 15.61 -6.27
C ASP A 95 11.43 17.08 -6.74
N GLY A 96 11.99 17.95 -5.90
CA GLY A 96 12.07 19.40 -6.10
C GLY A 96 11.34 20.19 -5.01
N ASP A 97 10.36 19.56 -4.36
CA ASP A 97 9.54 20.16 -3.31
C ASP A 97 9.49 19.30 -2.04
N LEU A 98 9.27 18.00 -2.20
CA LEU A 98 9.06 17.02 -1.12
C LEU A 98 9.99 15.81 -1.28
N TRP A 99 10.30 15.17 -0.16
CA TRP A 99 10.89 13.84 -0.17
C TRP A 99 9.82 12.79 -0.51
N LYS A 100 10.13 11.93 -1.48
CA LYS A 100 9.26 10.86 -1.99
C LYS A 100 9.95 9.52 -1.81
N SER A 101 9.19 8.50 -1.39
CA SER A 101 9.72 7.14 -1.27
C SER A 101 9.96 6.54 -2.66
N PHE A 102 11.00 5.73 -2.80
CA PHE A 102 11.16 4.86 -3.97
C PHE A 102 10.19 3.69 -3.98
N ILE A 103 9.60 3.36 -2.83
CA ILE A 103 8.56 2.33 -2.75
C ILE A 103 7.27 2.94 -3.29
N LYS A 104 6.79 2.37 -4.39
CA LYS A 104 5.47 2.67 -4.93
C LYS A 104 4.47 1.85 -4.11
N GLU A 105 3.83 2.48 -3.14
CA GLU A 105 2.67 1.88 -2.49
C GLU A 105 1.61 1.68 -3.57
N ASP A 106 1.14 0.45 -3.74
CA ASP A 106 0.05 0.15 -4.66
C ASP A 106 -1.16 1.01 -4.26
N PRO A 107 -1.80 1.71 -5.21
CA PRO A 107 -3.03 2.44 -4.87
C PRO A 107 -4.04 1.45 -4.29
N LEU A 108 -4.86 1.92 -3.34
CA LEU A 108 -5.81 1.08 -2.61
C LEU A 108 -6.66 0.19 -3.53
N ASN A 109 -7.03 0.71 -4.71
CA ASN A 109 -7.72 -0.02 -5.77
C ASN A 109 -6.95 -1.26 -6.25
N THR A 110 -5.63 -1.15 -6.41
CA THR A 110 -4.75 -2.26 -6.83
C THR A 110 -4.58 -3.29 -5.72
N VAL A 111 -4.54 -2.89 -4.44
CA VAL A 111 -4.53 -3.82 -3.30
C VAL A 111 -5.86 -4.58 -3.19
N ALA A 112 -6.99 -3.88 -3.40
CA ALA A 112 -8.32 -4.48 -3.43
C ALA A 112 -8.47 -5.51 -4.57
N LEU A 113 -7.93 -5.20 -5.75
CA LEU A 113 -7.94 -6.12 -6.91
C LEU A 113 -6.97 -7.31 -6.77
N LYS A 114 -5.94 -7.21 -5.91
CA LYS A 114 -4.96 -8.28 -5.64
C LYS A 114 -5.44 -9.34 -4.65
N GLY A 115 -6.63 -9.18 -4.05
CA GLY A 115 -7.26 -10.23 -3.23
C GLY A 115 -6.45 -10.67 -2.02
N ASN A 116 -5.74 -9.75 -1.36
CA ASN A 116 -4.96 -10.08 -0.17
C ASN A 116 -5.87 -10.59 0.95
N THR A 117 -5.72 -11.85 1.36
CA THR A 117 -6.43 -12.43 2.50
C THR A 117 -5.96 -11.73 3.77
N SER A 118 -6.86 -11.00 4.41
CA SER A 118 -6.63 -10.46 5.74
C SER A 118 -6.77 -11.59 6.77
N THR A 119 -5.88 -11.68 7.77
CA THR A 119 -6.08 -12.53 8.96
C THR A 119 -7.12 -11.95 9.93
N VAL A 120 -7.79 -10.85 9.53
CA VAL A 120 -8.85 -10.23 10.31
C VAL A 120 -10.11 -11.09 10.21
N GLU A 121 -10.53 -11.61 11.36
CA GLU A 121 -11.84 -12.23 11.53
C GLU A 121 -12.93 -11.17 11.28
N LEU A 122 -13.83 -11.46 10.33
CA LEU A 122 -14.97 -10.60 10.07
C LEU A 122 -16.08 -10.91 11.07
N ILE A 123 -16.07 -10.26 12.23
CA ILE A 123 -17.14 -10.39 13.24
C ILE A 123 -18.33 -9.55 12.81
N VAL A 124 -19.30 -10.18 12.15
CA VAL A 124 -20.55 -9.53 11.73
C VAL A 124 -21.58 -9.67 12.85
N LYS A 125 -21.87 -8.57 13.55
CA LYS A 125 -22.80 -8.57 14.70
C LYS A 125 -24.28 -8.66 14.31
N ASN A 126 -24.63 -8.36 13.05
CA ASN A 126 -26.02 -8.26 12.59
C ASN A 126 -26.26 -8.98 11.25
N SER A 127 -25.85 -8.36 10.14
CA SER A 127 -26.00 -8.93 8.80
C SER A 127 -24.81 -8.55 7.91
N LEU A 128 -24.44 -9.46 7.00
CA LEU A 128 -23.52 -9.19 5.90
C LEU A 128 -24.36 -9.16 4.62
N HIS A 129 -24.34 -8.03 3.90
CA HIS A 129 -25.03 -7.87 2.63
C HIS A 129 -23.98 -7.90 1.52
N LEU A 130 -24.06 -8.90 0.64
CA LEU A 130 -23.23 -9.00 -0.57
C LEU A 130 -24.11 -8.71 -1.78
N ASN A 131 -23.73 -7.67 -2.53
CA ASN A 131 -24.40 -7.20 -3.74
C ASN A 131 -23.40 -7.35 -4.89
N PHE A 132 -23.63 -8.34 -5.76
CA PHE A 132 -22.71 -8.71 -6.85
C PHE A 132 -23.05 -8.00 -8.16
N ASP A 133 -24.33 -7.77 -8.39
CA ASP A 133 -24.88 -6.76 -9.27
C ASP A 133 -26.11 -6.19 -8.58
N GLU A 134 -26.49 -4.94 -8.85
CA GLU A 134 -27.53 -4.20 -8.11
C GLU A 134 -28.92 -4.88 -8.06
N LYS A 135 -29.08 -6.05 -8.70
CA LYS A 135 -30.30 -6.86 -8.77
C LYS A 135 -30.23 -8.16 -7.96
N GLU A 136 -29.05 -8.54 -7.48
CA GLU A 136 -28.80 -9.74 -6.67
C GLU A 136 -28.40 -9.39 -5.24
N ASN A 137 -29.18 -9.89 -4.26
CA ASN A 137 -28.84 -9.76 -2.84
C ASN A 137 -28.56 -11.13 -2.22
N TYR A 138 -27.40 -11.27 -1.58
CA TYR A 138 -27.05 -12.41 -0.72
C TYR A 138 -26.83 -11.96 0.72
N ILE A 139 -27.62 -12.51 1.65
CA ILE A 139 -27.58 -12.12 3.07
C ILE A 139 -27.33 -13.33 3.97
N LEU A 140 -26.32 -13.20 4.82
CA LEU A 140 -26.00 -14.11 5.91
C LEU A 140 -26.31 -13.43 7.25
N GLY A 141 -27.22 -14.00 8.04
CA GLY A 141 -27.60 -13.47 9.36
C GLY A 141 -29.06 -13.00 9.46
N ASN A 142 -29.40 -12.21 10.47
CA ASN A 142 -30.79 -11.80 10.72
C ASN A 142 -31.26 -10.69 9.78
N SER A 143 -32.32 -10.90 9.00
CA SER A 143 -32.89 -9.84 8.16
C SER A 143 -34.20 -9.29 8.75
N ARG A 144 -34.12 -8.09 9.33
CA ARG A 144 -35.28 -7.37 9.89
C ARG A 144 -35.79 -6.24 8.98
N SER A 145 -35.02 -5.89 7.95
CA SER A 145 -35.37 -4.84 6.99
C SER A 145 -35.88 -5.45 5.68
N PRO A 146 -36.83 -4.81 4.96
CA PRO A 146 -37.30 -5.28 3.67
C PRO A 146 -36.15 -5.40 2.66
N ILE A 147 -36.02 -6.55 2.02
CA ILE A 147 -35.09 -6.76 0.92
C ILE A 147 -35.88 -6.73 -0.38
N THR A 148 -35.36 -5.96 -1.34
CA THR A 148 -35.96 -5.71 -2.65
C THR A 148 -34.90 -5.99 -3.72
N GLY A 149 -35.22 -6.87 -4.66
CA GLY A 149 -34.32 -7.30 -5.74
C GLY A 149 -35.01 -8.34 -6.62
N ASP A 150 -34.52 -8.53 -7.84
CA ASP A 150 -35.07 -9.53 -8.77
C ASP A 150 -34.74 -10.95 -8.31
N TYR A 151 -33.55 -11.15 -7.71
CA TYR A 151 -33.12 -12.43 -7.14
C TYR A 151 -32.54 -12.23 -5.75
N ASN A 152 -33.16 -12.86 -4.75
CA ASN A 152 -32.73 -12.76 -3.36
C ASN A 152 -32.49 -14.15 -2.77
N SER A 153 -31.34 -14.33 -2.11
CA SER A 153 -31.03 -15.55 -1.37
C SER A 153 -30.65 -15.21 0.07
N ILE A 154 -31.37 -15.80 1.01
CA ILE A 154 -31.19 -15.58 2.45
C ILE A 154 -30.93 -16.90 3.16
N PHE A 155 -29.87 -16.92 3.98
CA PHE A 155 -29.60 -17.97 4.95
C PHE A 155 -29.60 -17.34 6.36
N ALA A 156 -30.72 -17.48 7.07
CA ALA A 156 -31.01 -16.71 8.28
C ALA A 156 -31.90 -17.47 9.26
N THR A 157 -31.93 -17.08 10.53
CA THR A 157 -32.96 -17.56 11.47
C THR A 157 -34.30 -16.84 11.32
N ASP A 158 -34.31 -15.68 10.62
CA ASP A 158 -35.50 -14.89 10.25
C ASP A 158 -35.28 -14.25 8.86
N SER A 159 -36.27 -14.32 7.96
CA SER A 159 -36.20 -13.71 6.62
C SER A 159 -37.44 -12.85 6.27
N ASN A 160 -37.24 -11.67 5.69
CA ASN A 160 -38.31 -10.77 5.23
C ASN A 160 -38.05 -10.30 3.77
N ILE A 161 -38.48 -11.10 2.79
CA ILE A 161 -38.38 -10.80 1.35
C ILE A 161 -39.73 -10.29 0.85
N THR A 162 -39.75 -9.07 0.32
CA THR A 162 -41.00 -8.37 -0.04
C THR A 162 -41.36 -8.50 -1.52
N SER A 163 -40.39 -8.81 -2.40
CA SER A 163 -40.60 -9.00 -3.84
C SER A 163 -39.40 -9.69 -4.49
N GLY A 164 -39.58 -10.24 -5.70
CA GLY A 164 -38.51 -10.83 -6.52
C GLY A 164 -39.04 -11.88 -7.49
N LYS A 165 -38.32 -12.08 -8.61
CA LYS A 165 -38.62 -13.10 -9.63
C LYS A 165 -38.17 -14.49 -9.20
N GLY A 166 -37.09 -14.59 -8.42
CA GLY A 166 -36.60 -15.84 -7.83
C GLY A 166 -36.07 -15.61 -6.42
N ASN A 167 -36.79 -16.09 -5.41
CA ASN A 167 -36.45 -15.92 -4.00
C ASN A 167 -36.19 -17.28 -3.36
N SER A 168 -35.10 -17.40 -2.62
CA SER A 168 -34.80 -18.57 -1.78
C SER A 168 -34.54 -18.11 -0.35
N ALA A 169 -35.31 -18.65 0.60
CA ALA A 169 -35.11 -18.43 2.02
C ALA A 169 -34.93 -19.79 2.70
N SER A 170 -33.82 -19.97 3.42
CA SER A 170 -33.56 -21.17 4.20
C SER A 170 -33.41 -20.78 5.67
N ALA A 171 -34.35 -21.24 6.50
CA ALA A 171 -34.33 -21.05 7.94
C ALA A 171 -33.97 -22.34 8.68
N TYR A 172 -33.09 -22.24 9.66
CA TYR A 172 -32.69 -23.36 10.53
C TYR A 172 -32.98 -23.00 11.98
N CYS A 173 -33.70 -23.87 12.69
CA CYS A 173 -33.92 -23.75 14.13
C CYS A 173 -33.00 -24.70 14.89
N PHE A 174 -32.09 -24.15 15.71
CA PHE A 174 -31.34 -24.91 16.70
C PHE A 174 -32.23 -25.16 17.93
N CYS A 175 -32.82 -26.35 18.05
CA CYS A 175 -33.54 -26.75 19.27
C CYS A 175 -32.46 -27.20 20.29
N ARG A 176 -32.13 -26.36 21.28
CA ARG A 176 -31.09 -26.63 22.29
C ARG A 176 -31.72 -27.51 23.39
N ARG A 177 -31.33 -28.78 23.48
CA ARG A 177 -31.82 -29.70 24.53
C ARG A 177 -31.35 -29.19 25.89
N GLY A 178 -32.25 -28.54 26.63
CA GLY A 178 -32.03 -28.19 28.02
C GLY A 178 -32.10 -29.46 28.87
N GLY A 179 -31.21 -29.59 29.85
CA GLY A 179 -31.13 -30.76 30.73
C GLY A 179 -32.30 -30.88 31.73
N SER A 180 -33.55 -30.94 31.27
CA SER A 180 -34.67 -31.43 32.08
C SER A 180 -35.16 -32.78 31.54
N ASN A 181 -35.38 -33.73 32.44
CA ASN A 181 -35.80 -35.11 32.15
C ASN A 181 -37.27 -35.23 31.72
N ASP A 182 -37.83 -34.19 31.11
CA ASP A 182 -39.21 -34.23 30.64
C ASP A 182 -39.21 -34.70 29.18
N GLU A 183 -39.58 -35.97 28.97
CA GLU A 183 -39.70 -36.62 27.64
C GLU A 183 -40.76 -35.99 26.70
N ASN A 184 -41.32 -34.84 27.07
CA ASN A 184 -42.36 -34.13 26.33
C ASN A 184 -42.01 -32.66 26.02
N GLU A 185 -40.73 -32.32 25.86
CA GLU A 185 -40.35 -31.03 25.27
C GLU A 185 -40.63 -31.03 23.76
N LYS A 186 -41.93 -30.91 23.40
CA LYS A 186 -42.35 -30.55 22.06
C LYS A 186 -41.73 -29.18 21.76
N CYS A 187 -40.95 -29.07 20.68
CA CYS A 187 -40.43 -27.82 20.12
C CYS A 187 -41.69 -26.95 19.79
N SER A 188 -42.18 -26.20 20.78
CA SER A 188 -43.50 -25.56 20.77
C SER A 188 -43.39 -24.17 20.17
N ARG A 189 -44.20 -23.92 19.14
CA ARG A 189 -44.28 -22.66 18.40
C ARG A 189 -44.66 -21.53 19.35
N LYS A 190 -43.71 -20.67 19.72
CA LYS A 190 -44.05 -19.36 20.32
C LYS A 190 -44.44 -18.38 19.21
N ASN A 191 -45.72 -18.02 19.19
CA ASN A 191 -46.26 -16.81 18.55
C ASN A 191 -46.28 -16.78 17.01
N GLY A 192 -46.67 -17.87 16.35
CA GLY A 192 -47.30 -17.82 15.02
C GLY A 192 -46.49 -17.18 13.88
N LYS A 193 -45.20 -16.91 14.05
CA LYS A 193 -44.31 -16.48 12.97
C LYS A 193 -43.60 -17.71 12.42
N GLN A 194 -43.75 -17.91 11.11
CA GLN A 194 -43.09 -18.99 10.38
C GLN A 194 -41.57 -18.87 10.53
N CYS A 195 -40.91 -20.02 10.62
CA CYS A 195 -39.53 -20.16 10.18
C CYS A 195 -39.42 -19.71 8.72
#